data_AF-A0A2N6E0T6-F1
#
_entry.id   AF-A0A2N6E0T6-F1
#
_cell.length_a   1.000
_cell.length_b   1.000
_cell.length_c   1.000
_cell.angle_alpha   90.00
_cell.angle_beta   90.00
_cell.angle_gamma   90.00
#
_symmetry.space_group_name_H-M   'P 1'
#
loop_
_entity.id
_entity.type
_entity.pdbx_description
1 polymer ?
#
loop_
_entity_poly.entity_id
_entity_poly.type
_entity_poly.pdbx_seq_one_letter_code
_entity_poly.pdbx_strand_id
1 'polypeptide(L)' 'MMIRVVYHNGRYDMVNQQALDRMIDTGTVSHFRRSSGWVTIGRDQVRMTVPDARQPEIERRSTH' A
#
# COMPACT_ATOMS: atom_id res chain seq x y z
N MET A 1 14.08 -0.44 9.30
CA MET A 1 14.01 -0.09 7.85
C MET A 1 12.94 0.98 7.64
N MET A 2 13.11 1.88 6.66
CA MET A 2 12.07 2.82 6.23
C MET A 2 11.19 2.18 5.16
N ILE A 3 9.88 2.37 5.26
CA ILE A 3 8.86 1.82 4.40
C ILE A 3 8.10 2.97 3.76
N ARG A 4 7.96 2.95 2.43
CA ARG A 4 7.16 3.93 1.71
C ARG A 4 5.68 3.62 1.88
N VAL A 5 4.89 4.63 2.23
CA VAL A 5 3.44 4.55 2.39
C VAL A 5 2.75 5.54 1.46
N VAL A 6 1.49 5.27 1.17
CA VAL A 6 0.57 6.15 0.45
C VAL A 6 -0.63 6.37 1.35
N TYR A 7 -0.95 7.63 1.61
CA TYR A 7 -2.15 8.01 2.34
C TYR A 7 -3.37 8.08 1.40
N HIS A 8 -4.57 8.17 1.99
CA HIS A 8 -5.82 8.29 1.24
C HIS A 8 -5.89 9.56 0.37
N ASN A 9 -5.10 10.57 0.70
CA ASN A 9 -4.95 11.80 -0.08
C ASN A 9 -3.96 11.66 -1.26
N GLY A 10 -3.42 10.47 -1.51
CA GLY A 10 -2.43 10.22 -2.56
C GLY A 10 -1.02 10.75 -2.26
N ARG A 11 -0.77 11.29 -1.07
CA ARG A 11 0.58 11.67 -0.65
C ARG A 11 1.38 10.43 -0.28
N TYR A 12 2.66 10.50 -0.58
CA TYR A 12 3.64 9.47 -0.24
C TYR A 12 4.53 9.96 0.90
N ASP A 13 4.87 9.07 1.81
CA ASP A 13 5.81 9.36 2.89
C ASP A 13 6.63 8.11 3.26
N MET A 14 7.71 8.30 4.01
CA MET A 14 8.59 7.24 4.49
C MET A 14 8.48 7.12 6.00
N VAL A 15 7.91 6.02 6.46
CA VAL A 15 7.72 5.75 7.88
C VAL A 15 8.57 4.56 8.31
N ASN A 16 8.89 4.48 9.58
CA ASN A 16 9.50 3.27 10.12
C ASN A 16 8.45 2.16 10.27
N GLN A 17 8.90 0.93 10.49
CA GLN A 17 8.01 -0.23 10.63
C GLN A 17 7.00 -0.11 11.79
N GLN A 18 7.39 0.49 12.93
CA GLN A 18 6.49 0.66 14.08
C GLN A 18 5.40 1.71 13.83
N ALA A 19 5.74 2.77 13.10
CA ALA A 19 4.80 3.80 12.69
C ALA A 19 3.85 3.27 11.62
N LEU A 20 4.36 2.48 10.67
CA LEU A 20 3.52 1.77 9.71
C LEU A 20 2.50 0.91 10.45
N ASP A 21 2.92 0.03 11.36
CA ASP A 21 2.03 -0.89 12.08
C ASP A 21 0.86 -0.16 12.74
N ARG A 22 1.14 0.97 13.42
CA ARG A 22 0.11 1.86 13.96
C ARG A 22 -0.79 2.47 12.88
N MET A 23 -0.23 2.90 11.75
CA MET A 23 -1.02 3.47 10.64
C MET A 23 -1.89 2.43 9.93
N ILE A 24 -1.49 1.15 9.94
CA ILE A 24 -2.31 0.03 9.48
C ILE A 24 -3.49 -0.16 10.44
N ASP A 25 -3.20 -0.23 11.74
CA ASP A 25 -4.21 -0.38 12.79
C ASP A 25 -5.23 0.77 12.79
N THR A 26 -4.77 2.01 12.63
CA THR A 26 -5.63 3.20 12.58
C THR A 26 -6.26 3.45 11.20
N GLY A 27 -5.93 2.65 10.18
CA GLY A 27 -6.42 2.81 8.81
C GLY A 27 -6.01 4.13 8.13
N THR A 28 -4.94 4.78 8.60
CA THR A 28 -4.50 6.10 8.11
C THR A 28 -3.82 6.02 6.74
N VAL A 29 -3.18 4.90 6.42
CA VAL A 29 -2.53 4.66 5.13
C VAL A 29 -3.41 3.77 4.25
N SER A 30 -3.40 4.02 2.95
CA SER A 30 -4.10 3.21 1.95
C SER A 30 -3.21 2.16 1.31
N HIS A 31 -1.91 2.44 1.16
CA HIS A 31 -0.95 1.50 0.57
C HIS A 31 0.42 1.60 1.23
N PHE A 32 1.20 0.53 1.20
CA PHE A 32 2.60 0.55 1.62
C PHE A 32 3.48 -0.39 0.81
N ARG A 33 4.76 -0.07 0.68
CA ARG A 33 5.72 -0.84 -0.12
C ARG A 33 6.55 -1.77 0.76
N ARG A 34 6.36 -3.08 0.58
CA ARG A 34 7.24 -4.11 1.12
C ARG A 34 8.29 -4.51 0.10
N SER A 35 9.23 -5.34 0.52
CA SER A 35 10.21 -5.96 -0.38
C SER A 35 9.55 -6.72 -1.54
N SER A 36 8.35 -7.26 -1.32
CA SER A 36 7.58 -8.01 -2.32
C SER A 36 6.74 -7.14 -3.27
N GLY A 37 6.53 -5.86 -2.98
CA GLY A 37 5.65 -4.99 -3.77
C GLY A 37 4.76 -4.05 -2.94
N TRP A 38 3.79 -3.41 -3.58
CA TRP A 38 2.81 -2.55 -2.91
C TRP A 38 1.64 -3.36 -2.36
N VAL A 39 1.26 -3.09 -1.11
CA VAL A 39 0.16 -3.72 -0.39
C VAL A 39 -0.90 -2.67 -0.11
N THR A 40 -2.16 -2.92 -0.51
CA THR A 40 -3.32 -2.05 -0.23
C THR A 40 -3.97 -2.41 1.09
N ILE A 41 -4.30 -1.41 1.90
CA ILE A 41 -4.99 -1.51 3.19
C ILE A 41 -6.42 -0.99 3.00
N GLY A 42 -7.40 -1.72 3.52
CA GLY A 42 -8.83 -1.34 3.43
C GLY A 42 -9.65 -2.14 2.43
N ARG A 43 -9.04 -3.01 1.61
CA ARG A 43 -9.76 -4.08 0.91
C ARG A 43 -9.55 -5.37 1.69
N ASP A 44 -10.40 -5.53 2.70
CA ASP A 44 -10.63 -6.74 3.52
C ASP A 44 -9.88 -8.00 3.05
N GLN A 45 -8.65 -8.22 3.55
CA GLN A 45 -7.96 -9.52 3.55
C GLN A 45 -6.90 -9.53 4.68
N VAL A 46 -7.30 -9.25 5.92
CA VAL A 46 -6.57 -9.83 7.06
C VAL A 46 -6.80 -11.34 6.97
N ARG A 47 -5.78 -12.08 6.52
CA ARG A 47 -5.73 -13.55 6.40
C ARG A 47 -6.59 -14.17 5.28
N MET A 48 -6.24 -13.92 4.03
CA MET A 48 -6.22 -15.03 3.07
C MET A 48 -4.92 -14.99 2.30
N THR A 49 -4.13 -16.03 2.49
CA THR A 49 -2.99 -16.39 1.67
C THR A 49 -3.42 -16.43 0.20
N VAL A 50 -3.11 -15.38 -0.55
CA VAL A 50 -3.07 -15.45 -2.02
C VAL A 50 -1.69 -14.98 -2.47
N PRO A 51 -0.81 -15.91 -2.89
CA PRO A 51 0.34 -15.53 -3.69
C PRO A 51 -0.17 -15.14 -5.08
N ASP A 52 0.32 -14.01 -5.57
CA ASP A 52 0.15 -13.54 -6.95
C ASP A 52 -1.25 -13.01 -7.33
N ALA A 53 -1.38 -11.68 -7.33
CA ALA A 53 -2.33 -10.99 -8.19
C ALA A 53 -1.86 -9.55 -8.43
N ARG A 54 -1.12 -9.37 -9.52
CA ARG A 54 -1.31 -8.28 -10.50
C ARG A 54 -1.72 -6.94 -9.88
N GLN A 55 -0.75 -6.09 -9.58
CA GLN A 55 -1.00 -4.66 -9.65
C GLN A 55 -1.37 -4.35 -11.12
N PRO A 56 -2.59 -3.89 -11.44
CA PRO A 56 -2.81 -3.25 -12.73
C PRO A 56 -1.95 -1.99 -12.69
N GLU A 57 -0.79 -2.09 -13.32
CA GLU A 57 -0.42 -1.16 -14.37
C GLU A 57 -1.16 0.18 -14.27
N ILE A 58 -0.45 1.19 -13.78
CA ILE A 58 -0.82 2.59 -13.98
C ILE A 58 -0.61 2.92 -15.46
N GLU A 59 -1.23 2.17 -16.39
CA GLU A 59 -1.52 2.62 -17.74
C GLU A 59 -2.79 3.46 -17.65
N ARG A 60 -2.60 4.73 -17.26
CA ARG A 60 -3.42 5.78 -17.85
C ARG A 60 -2.73 6.22 -19.13
N ARG A 61 -2.81 5.39 -20.17
CA ARG A 61 -2.64 5.86 -21.55
C ARG A 61 -3.98 5.81 -22.23
N SER A 62 -4.47 6.98 -22.65
CA SER A 62 -5.36 7.25 -23.81
C SER A 62 -5.97 8.65 -23.64
N THR A 63 -6.01 9.62 -24.56
CA THR A 63 -5.52 9.81 -25.93
C THR A 63 -5.81 11.28 -26.30
N HIS A 64 -4.88 12.00 -26.95
CA HIS A 64 -5.15 12.78 -28.17
C HIS A 64 -3.86 12.86 -28.98
#